data_AF-A0A2E0JF55-F1
#
_entry.id   AF-A0A2E0JF55-F1
#
_cell.length_a   1.000
_cell.length_b   1.000
_cell.length_c   1.000
_cell.angle_alpha   90.00
_cell.angle_beta   90.00
_cell.angle_gamma   90.00
#
_symmetry.space_group_name_H-M   'P 1'
#
loop_
_entity.id
_entity.type
_entity.pdbx_description
1 polymer ?
#
loop_
_entity_poly.entity_id
_entity_poly.type
_entity_poly.pdbx_seq_one_letter_code
_entity_poly.pdbx_strand_id
1 'polypeptide(L)'
;MPRARLSTFPLDHALLASKTTVNRDVHLFHTPNKVVWDYLNRFTAFTDYRHRVFTSYKGQAYMMPINLGTICQFFGRRMSPDEARALIAEQAGELAGHDPQNLEEKAISLIGRPLYEAFIRGYTAKQWQTDPRELPASIITRLPVRYTFDNRYFNDTYEGLPVDGYTAIFERMLDHERIEVRTGIDYFEIREQIPAGTPVVYTGPIDRYFGYRAGELKWRTIDFEEEVLDVGDFQGTSVMNYADEDIPYTRILEFRHFNPERNYQTEKTVITREYSRFAERRDEPYYPINTAQDKETYRAYRELADAEENVIFGGRLGTYRYLDMHQAIGAALKCFEGEVKQAVCV
;
A
#
# COMPACT_ATOMS: atom_id res chain seq x y z
N MET A 1 50.63 -26.85 -1.79
CA MET A 1 51.11 -25.44 -1.81
C MET A 1 50.10 -24.59 -2.54
N PRO A 2 49.77 -23.39 -2.02
CA PRO A 2 48.50 -22.74 -2.24
C PRO A 2 48.53 -21.76 -3.42
N ARG A 3 47.43 -21.71 -4.19
CA ARG A 3 47.20 -20.63 -5.16
C ARG A 3 46.48 -19.46 -4.48
N ALA A 4 47.20 -18.35 -4.50
CA ALA A 4 46.85 -16.94 -4.30
C ALA A 4 45.39 -16.56 -3.99
N ARG A 5 45.26 -15.78 -2.92
CA ARG A 5 44.17 -14.82 -2.70
C ARG A 5 44.34 -13.57 -3.57
N LEU A 6 43.21 -12.85 -3.67
CA LEU A 6 43.00 -11.44 -4.01
C LEU A 6 42.76 -11.11 -5.50
N SER A 7 41.49 -10.84 -5.82
CA SER A 7 41.11 -9.66 -6.57
C SER A 7 39.70 -9.21 -6.18
N THR A 8 39.65 -8.23 -5.28
CA THR A 8 38.70 -7.10 -5.29
C THR A 8 37.36 -7.31 -5.99
N PHE A 9 36.31 -7.60 -5.20
CA PHE A 9 34.92 -7.42 -5.62
C PHE A 9 34.57 -5.92 -5.56
N PRO A 10 34.12 -5.28 -6.65
CA PRO A 10 33.91 -3.84 -6.67
C PRO A 10 32.68 -3.39 -5.85
N LEU A 11 32.77 -2.14 -5.40
CA LEU A 11 31.91 -1.32 -4.53
C LEU A 11 30.42 -1.16 -4.93
N ASP A 12 29.89 -1.95 -5.87
CA ASP A 12 28.58 -1.67 -6.50
C ASP A 12 27.36 -2.38 -5.86
N HIS A 13 27.57 -3.32 -4.93
CA HIS A 13 26.44 -4.11 -4.41
C HIS A 13 25.45 -3.32 -3.53
N ALA A 14 25.87 -2.22 -2.90
CA ALA A 14 24.98 -1.39 -2.08
C ALA A 14 24.05 -0.49 -2.90
N LEU A 15 24.47 -0.08 -4.11
CA LEU A 15 23.63 0.61 -5.09
C LEU A 15 22.77 -0.37 -5.91
N LEU A 16 23.16 -1.65 -5.98
CA LEU A 16 22.34 -2.68 -6.65
C LEU A 16 21.13 -3.12 -5.82
N ALA A 17 21.19 -3.03 -4.48
CA ALA A 17 20.02 -3.27 -3.63
C ALA A 17 18.88 -2.24 -3.89
N SER A 18 19.19 -1.07 -4.45
CA SER A 18 18.19 -0.09 -4.90
C SER A 18 17.79 -0.25 -6.38
N LYS A 19 18.53 -1.05 -7.18
CA LYS A 19 18.21 -1.33 -8.59
C LYS A 19 17.21 -2.49 -8.78
N THR A 20 16.87 -3.23 -7.73
CA THR A 20 15.91 -4.35 -7.77
C THR A 20 14.42 -3.95 -7.77
N THR A 21 14.09 -2.66 -7.75
CA THR A 21 12.69 -2.20 -7.61
C THR A 21 12.24 -1.47 -8.87
N VAL A 22 11.63 -2.21 -9.80
CA VAL A 22 11.02 -1.64 -11.03
C VAL A 22 9.77 -0.78 -10.72
N ASN A 23 9.27 -0.80 -9.48
CA ASN A 23 8.36 0.20 -8.94
C ASN A 23 8.78 0.51 -7.50
N ARG A 24 9.30 1.71 -7.23
CA ARG A 24 9.92 2.12 -5.96
C ARG A 24 8.90 2.46 -4.86
N ASP A 25 7.74 1.86 -4.94
CA ASP A 25 6.71 1.90 -3.90
C ASP A 25 7.09 0.94 -2.76
N VAL A 26 6.71 1.29 -1.54
CA VAL A 26 6.99 0.51 -0.34
C VAL A 26 5.88 -0.49 -0.10
N HIS A 27 6.26 -1.76 -0.16
CA HIS A 27 5.36 -2.88 0.13
C HIS A 27 5.73 -3.48 1.48
N LEU A 28 4.75 -3.55 2.38
CA LEU A 28 4.93 -4.01 3.75
C LEU A 28 4.03 -5.20 3.97
N PHE A 29 4.62 -6.36 4.24
CA PHE A 29 3.83 -7.55 4.45
C PHE A 29 3.35 -7.63 5.90
N HIS A 30 2.03 -7.64 6.07
CA HIS A 30 1.34 -7.88 7.33
C HIS A 30 0.07 -8.68 7.06
N THR A 31 -0.34 -9.55 7.97
CA THR A 31 -1.59 -10.29 7.88
C THR A 31 -2.04 -10.83 9.24
N PRO A 32 -3.36 -10.85 9.53
CA PRO A 32 -3.90 -11.60 10.64
C PRO A 32 -4.15 -13.08 10.25
N ASN A 33 -4.08 -13.42 8.96
CA ASN A 33 -4.49 -14.72 8.44
C ASN A 33 -3.31 -15.71 8.41
N LYS A 34 -3.37 -16.71 9.29
CA LYS A 34 -2.35 -17.76 9.39
C LYS A 34 -2.19 -18.57 8.09
N VAL A 35 -3.28 -18.85 7.36
CA VAL A 35 -3.21 -19.62 6.10
C VAL A 35 -2.38 -18.89 5.06
N VAL A 36 -2.56 -17.57 4.94
CA VAL A 36 -1.78 -16.73 4.01
C VAL A 36 -0.32 -16.63 4.47
N TRP A 37 -0.07 -16.47 5.77
CA TRP A 37 1.27 -16.47 6.34
C TRP A 37 2.02 -17.77 6.05
N ASP A 38 1.40 -18.91 6.39
CA ASP A 38 1.99 -20.24 6.17
C ASP A 38 2.24 -20.50 4.69
N TYR A 39 1.32 -20.06 3.81
CA TYR A 39 1.48 -20.18 2.36
C TYR A 39 2.72 -19.45 1.86
N LEU A 40 2.91 -18.18 2.26
CA LEU A 40 4.08 -17.41 1.85
C LEU A 40 5.39 -17.94 2.44
N ASN A 41 5.35 -18.51 3.66
CA ASN A 41 6.54 -19.09 4.29
C ASN A 41 7.08 -20.34 3.57
N ARG A 42 6.34 -20.88 2.58
CA ARG A 42 6.86 -21.91 1.67
C ARG A 42 7.88 -21.36 0.67
N PHE A 43 7.86 -20.05 0.41
CA PHE A 43 8.65 -19.39 -0.64
C PHE A 43 9.66 -18.38 -0.08
N THR A 44 9.53 -17.96 1.17
CA THR A 44 10.48 -17.04 1.81
C THR A 44 10.47 -17.16 3.32
N ALA A 45 11.56 -16.74 3.96
CA ALA A 45 11.54 -16.33 5.35
C ALA A 45 11.20 -14.83 5.47
N PHE A 46 10.76 -14.41 6.65
CA PHE A 46 10.50 -13.01 6.98
C PHE A 46 11.43 -12.51 8.08
N THR A 47 11.84 -11.25 8.00
CA THR A 47 12.50 -10.52 9.09
C THR A 47 11.53 -10.26 10.24
N ASP A 48 12.06 -9.78 11.37
CA ASP A 48 11.28 -9.32 12.51
C ASP A 48 10.84 -7.84 12.40
N TYR A 49 11.01 -7.23 11.23
CA TYR A 49 10.67 -5.83 10.97
C TYR A 49 9.23 -5.51 11.40
N ARG A 50 9.07 -4.43 12.16
CA ARG A 50 7.78 -3.89 12.59
C ARG A 50 7.65 -2.46 12.09
N HIS A 51 6.71 -2.25 11.20
CA HIS A 51 6.55 -0.97 10.56
C HIS A 51 6.14 0.10 11.57
N ARG A 52 6.80 1.25 11.49
CA ARG A 52 6.50 2.45 12.28
C ARG A 52 6.57 3.63 11.34
N VAL A 53 5.64 4.56 11.52
CA VAL A 53 5.55 5.77 10.72
C VAL A 53 5.62 6.97 11.65
N PHE A 54 6.28 8.01 11.18
CA PHE A 54 6.22 9.34 11.77
C PHE A 54 5.55 10.30 10.79
N THR A 55 4.96 11.37 11.32
CA THR A 55 4.41 12.46 10.51
C THR A 55 5.02 13.78 10.93
N SER A 56 5.53 14.54 9.96
CA SER A 56 5.96 15.91 10.13
C SER A 56 4.75 16.83 10.02
N TYR A 57 4.59 17.71 11.00
CA TYR A 57 3.62 18.79 10.99
C TYR A 57 4.23 20.03 11.64
N LYS A 58 4.25 21.17 10.92
CA LYS A 58 4.82 22.45 11.39
C LYS A 58 6.23 22.32 12.00
N GLY A 59 7.09 21.55 11.34
CA GLY A 59 8.48 21.35 11.74
C GLY A 59 8.69 20.45 12.97
N GLN A 60 7.67 19.71 13.41
CA GLN A 60 7.75 18.72 14.49
C GLN A 60 7.40 17.33 13.95
N ALA A 61 8.09 16.31 14.44
CA ALA A 61 7.80 14.91 14.11
C ALA A 61 6.91 14.27 15.19
N TYR A 62 5.81 13.65 14.77
CA TYR A 62 4.85 12.96 15.63
C TYR A 62 4.77 11.48 15.26
N MET A 63 4.43 10.63 16.23
CA MET A 63 4.20 9.20 15.96
C MET A 63 2.89 8.99 15.18
N MET A 64 2.86 7.96 14.33
CA MET A 64 1.65 7.50 13.67
C MET A 64 1.49 5.98 13.84
N PRO A 65 0.25 5.48 14.04
CA PRO A 65 -1.01 6.21 14.13
C PRO A 65 -1.12 7.09 15.38
N ILE A 66 -2.10 8.01 15.40
CA ILE A 66 -2.37 8.88 16.55
C ILE A 66 -2.51 8.00 17.80
N ASN A 67 -1.58 8.17 18.74
CA ASN A 67 -1.50 7.40 19.97
C ASN A 67 -1.35 8.32 21.20
N LEU A 68 -1.24 7.75 22.40
CA LEU A 68 -1.15 8.54 23.63
C LEU A 68 0.06 9.48 23.62
N GLY A 69 1.19 9.05 23.05
CA GLY A 69 2.37 9.92 22.91
C GLY A 69 2.14 11.07 21.94
N THR A 70 1.45 10.82 20.83
CA THR A 70 1.04 11.85 19.86
C THR A 70 0.15 12.89 20.54
N ILE A 71 -0.86 12.45 21.28
CA ILE A 71 -1.78 13.31 22.02
C ILE A 71 -1.00 14.13 23.07
N CYS A 72 -0.16 13.49 23.87
CA CYS A 72 0.65 14.19 24.88
C CYS A 72 1.55 15.25 24.26
N GLN A 73 2.21 14.93 23.15
CA GLN A 73 3.10 15.84 22.44
C GLN A 73 2.34 17.01 21.82
N PHE A 74 1.25 16.74 21.10
CA PHE A 74 0.46 17.76 20.40
C PHE A 74 -0.19 18.75 21.36
N PHE A 75 -0.72 18.27 22.49
CA PHE A 75 -1.33 19.12 23.51
C PHE A 75 -0.35 19.60 24.59
N GLY A 76 0.95 19.31 24.45
CA GLY A 76 2.00 19.85 25.30
C GLY A 76 1.96 19.42 26.77
N ARG A 77 1.30 18.30 27.11
CA ARG A 77 1.25 17.79 28.50
C ARG A 77 1.13 16.27 28.54
N ARG A 78 1.75 15.66 29.57
CA ARG A 78 1.55 14.24 29.87
C ARG A 78 0.09 13.98 30.25
N MET A 79 -0.50 12.95 29.67
CA MET A 79 -1.83 12.44 29.99
C MET A 79 -1.78 10.94 30.29
N SER A 80 -2.67 10.48 31.16
CA SER A 80 -3.06 9.09 31.28
C SER A 80 -4.00 8.68 30.13
N PRO A 81 -4.18 7.37 29.88
CA PRO A 81 -5.17 6.88 28.91
C PRO A 81 -6.58 7.45 29.12
N ASP A 82 -7.04 7.62 30.36
CA ASP A 82 -8.38 8.13 30.66
C ASP A 82 -8.50 9.64 30.42
N GLU A 83 -7.49 10.42 30.77
CA GLU A 83 -7.44 11.85 30.45
C GLU A 83 -7.43 12.09 28.94
N ALA A 84 -6.66 11.29 28.19
CA ALA A 84 -6.64 11.36 26.73
C ALA A 84 -7.99 10.96 26.12
N ARG A 85 -8.66 9.92 26.64
CA ARG A 85 -10.03 9.56 26.21
C ARG A 85 -11.02 10.70 26.43
N ALA A 86 -11.00 11.30 27.62
CA ALA A 86 -11.87 12.42 27.96
C ALA A 86 -11.63 13.62 27.03
N LEU A 87 -10.37 13.97 26.79
CA LEU A 87 -10.00 15.06 25.88
C LEU A 87 -10.47 14.79 24.44
N ILE A 88 -10.20 13.60 23.90
CA ILE A 88 -10.63 13.29 22.52
C ILE A 88 -12.15 13.29 22.40
N ALA A 89 -12.87 12.77 23.41
CA ALA A 89 -14.33 12.82 23.43
C ALA A 89 -14.87 14.26 23.48
N GLU A 90 -14.24 15.15 24.26
CA GLU A 90 -14.57 16.58 24.30
C GLU A 90 -14.34 17.23 22.92
N GLN A 91 -13.17 17.00 22.32
CA GLN A 91 -12.80 17.58 21.01
C GLN A 91 -13.69 17.05 19.86
N ALA A 92 -14.07 15.77 19.90
CA ALA A 92 -14.99 15.17 18.93
C ALA A 92 -16.45 15.56 19.16
N GLY A 93 -16.77 16.16 20.32
CA GLY A 93 -18.11 16.57 20.71
C GLY A 93 -18.78 17.57 19.76
N GLU A 94 -17.98 18.27 18.94
CA GLU A 94 -18.45 19.18 17.89
C GLU A 94 -19.49 18.53 16.97
N LEU A 95 -19.32 17.24 16.63
CA LEU A 95 -20.21 16.49 15.74
C LEU A 95 -21.01 15.42 16.49
N ALA A 96 -21.14 15.54 17.81
CA ALA A 96 -21.91 14.57 18.60
C ALA A 96 -23.39 14.57 18.16
N GLY A 97 -23.92 13.38 17.86
CA GLY A 97 -25.31 13.21 17.42
C GLY A 97 -25.57 13.52 15.94
N HIS A 98 -24.53 13.87 15.16
CA HIS A 98 -24.59 14.02 13.71
C HIS A 98 -24.07 12.76 13.01
N ASP A 99 -24.72 12.35 11.92
CA ASP A 99 -24.23 11.24 11.10
C ASP A 99 -23.27 11.79 10.03
N PRO A 100 -21.96 11.47 10.06
CA PRO A 100 -20.99 12.07 9.16
C PRO A 100 -21.25 11.75 7.69
N GLN A 101 -21.37 12.78 6.85
CA GLN A 101 -21.68 12.63 5.42
C GLN A 101 -20.43 12.51 4.53
N ASN A 102 -19.28 12.96 5.02
CA ASN A 102 -18.02 13.00 4.28
C ASN A 102 -16.82 12.62 5.17
N LEU A 103 -15.63 12.55 4.59
CA LEU A 103 -14.41 12.15 5.29
C LEU A 103 -14.02 13.17 6.37
N GLU A 104 -14.15 14.47 6.11
CA GLU A 104 -13.88 15.53 7.10
C GLU A 104 -14.71 15.34 8.37
N GLU A 105 -16.03 15.31 8.24
CA GLU A 105 -16.95 15.12 9.35
C GLU A 105 -16.65 13.80 10.08
N LYS A 106 -16.34 12.74 9.33
CA LYS A 106 -16.04 11.44 9.92
C LYS A 106 -14.74 11.46 10.72
N ALA A 107 -13.73 12.17 10.26
CA ALA A 107 -12.48 12.32 11.00
C ALA A 107 -12.67 13.17 12.25
N ILE A 108 -13.32 14.34 12.13
CA ILE A 108 -13.60 15.24 13.25
C ILE A 108 -14.43 14.53 14.32
N SER A 109 -15.45 13.75 13.94
CA SER A 109 -16.27 13.00 14.89
C SER A 109 -15.51 11.90 15.64
N LEU A 110 -14.30 11.54 15.21
CA LEU A 110 -13.46 10.50 15.82
C LEU A 110 -12.31 11.07 16.65
N ILE A 111 -11.68 12.16 16.18
CA ILE A 111 -10.43 12.67 16.76
C ILE A 111 -10.49 14.16 17.12
N GLY A 112 -11.60 14.82 16.83
CA GLY A 112 -11.76 16.26 16.99
C GLY A 112 -11.04 17.09 15.93
N ARG A 113 -11.49 18.34 15.77
CA ARG A 113 -11.01 19.26 14.74
C ARG A 113 -9.51 19.54 14.79
N PRO A 114 -8.86 19.78 15.96
CA PRO A 114 -7.44 20.12 15.97
C PRO A 114 -6.53 19.01 15.43
N LEU A 115 -6.81 17.74 15.77
CA LEU A 115 -6.02 16.61 15.27
C LEU A 115 -6.35 16.29 13.81
N TYR A 116 -7.60 16.47 13.40
CA TYR A 116 -7.99 16.36 11.99
C TYR A 116 -7.22 17.36 11.12
N GLU A 117 -7.23 18.65 11.49
CA GLU A 117 -6.54 19.69 10.74
C GLU A 117 -5.03 19.48 10.73
N ALA A 118 -4.45 18.99 11.83
CA ALA A 118 -3.03 18.76 11.94
C ALA A 118 -2.51 17.56 11.15
N PHE A 119 -3.21 16.43 11.17
CA PHE A 119 -2.64 15.16 10.72
C PHE A 119 -3.40 14.50 9.57
N ILE A 120 -4.66 14.87 9.34
CA ILE A 120 -5.52 14.19 8.37
C ILE A 120 -5.79 15.09 7.16
N ARG A 121 -6.29 16.32 7.38
CA ARG A 121 -6.77 17.21 6.32
C ARG A 121 -5.78 17.37 5.17
N GLY A 122 -4.59 17.91 5.45
CA GLY A 122 -3.61 18.22 4.42
C GLY A 122 -3.04 16.96 3.75
N TYR A 123 -2.77 15.92 4.54
CA TYR A 123 -2.32 14.63 4.00
C TYR A 123 -3.36 14.02 3.06
N THR A 124 -4.63 13.97 3.47
CA THR A 124 -5.74 13.46 2.66
C THR A 124 -5.92 14.28 1.39
N ALA A 125 -5.90 15.61 1.48
CA ALA A 125 -6.02 16.49 0.32
C ALA A 125 -4.93 16.22 -0.72
N LYS A 126 -3.67 16.01 -0.29
CA LYS A 126 -2.57 15.64 -1.20
C LYS A 126 -2.72 14.23 -1.77
N GLN A 127 -3.06 13.25 -0.92
CA GLN A 127 -3.21 11.85 -1.33
C GLN A 127 -4.36 11.65 -2.33
N TRP A 128 -5.44 12.41 -2.21
CA TRP A 128 -6.63 12.24 -3.04
C TRP A 128 -6.83 13.34 -4.09
N GLN A 129 -6.09 14.46 -4.01
CA GLN A 129 -6.34 15.71 -4.76
C GLN A 129 -7.83 16.07 -4.81
N THR A 130 -8.49 15.86 -3.68
CA THR A 130 -9.91 16.11 -3.50
C THR A 130 -10.08 16.61 -2.08
N ASP A 131 -10.91 17.63 -1.93
CA ASP A 131 -11.22 18.17 -0.62
C ASP A 131 -11.85 17.04 0.24
N PRO A 132 -11.41 16.83 1.49
CA PRO A 132 -11.99 15.81 2.36
C PRO A 132 -13.51 15.91 2.55
N ARG A 133 -14.13 17.06 2.29
CA ARG A 133 -15.58 17.27 2.28
C ARG A 133 -16.30 16.63 1.08
N GLU A 134 -15.57 16.38 0.00
CA GLU A 134 -16.07 15.72 -1.23
C GLU A 134 -15.76 14.21 -1.25
N LEU A 135 -15.02 13.72 -0.25
CA LEU A 135 -14.67 12.31 -0.12
C LEU A 135 -15.70 11.57 0.75
N PRO A 136 -16.08 10.34 0.38
CA PRO A 136 -17.06 9.57 1.14
C PRO A 136 -16.54 9.20 2.54
N ALA A 137 -17.42 9.31 3.55
CA ALA A 137 -17.11 8.93 4.94
C ALA A 137 -16.59 7.49 5.07
N SER A 138 -16.95 6.59 4.14
CA SER A 138 -16.51 5.19 4.12
C SER A 138 -15.00 5.00 3.92
N ILE A 139 -14.27 6.01 3.43
CA ILE A 139 -12.80 5.95 3.37
C ILE A 139 -12.21 5.81 4.78
N ILE A 140 -12.86 6.41 5.77
CA ILE A 140 -12.53 6.26 7.19
C ILE A 140 -13.61 5.43 7.87
N THR A 141 -13.43 4.11 7.86
CA THR A 141 -14.28 3.24 8.68
C THR A 141 -13.89 3.33 10.15
N ARG A 142 -12.58 3.42 10.46
CA ARG A 142 -12.00 3.67 11.78
C ARG A 142 -10.67 4.40 11.64
N LEU A 143 -10.49 5.52 12.34
CA LEU A 143 -9.15 6.04 12.66
C LEU A 143 -8.72 5.37 13.98
N PRO A 144 -7.64 4.56 13.99
CA PRO A 144 -7.21 3.89 15.21
C PRO A 144 -6.52 4.90 16.13
N VAL A 145 -7.28 5.69 16.89
CA VAL A 145 -6.72 6.43 18.03
C VAL A 145 -6.38 5.42 19.10
N ARG A 146 -5.10 5.38 19.49
CA ARG A 146 -4.62 4.48 20.54
C ARG A 146 -4.42 5.25 21.84
N TYR A 147 -5.09 4.81 22.90
CA TYR A 147 -4.86 5.34 24.23
C TYR A 147 -3.72 4.61 24.96
N THR A 148 -2.69 4.23 24.21
CA THR A 148 -1.43 3.60 24.66
C THR A 148 -0.26 4.24 23.91
N PHE A 149 0.98 3.94 24.30
CA PHE A 149 2.18 4.40 23.57
C PHE A 149 2.60 3.46 22.43
N ASP A 150 1.78 2.45 22.07
CA ASP A 150 2.10 1.56 20.94
C ASP A 150 2.09 2.36 19.62
N ASN A 151 3.23 2.39 18.95
CA ASN A 151 3.45 3.11 17.70
C ASN A 151 3.68 2.18 16.49
N ARG A 152 3.41 0.88 16.62
CA ARG A 152 3.41 -0.02 15.45
C ARG A 152 2.35 0.42 14.45
N TYR A 153 2.64 0.48 13.16
CA TYR A 153 1.66 0.97 12.21
C TYR A 153 0.49 -0.01 12.02
N PHE A 154 0.82 -1.30 11.94
CA PHE A 154 -0.16 -2.39 11.84
C PHE A 154 -0.46 -3.03 13.20
N ASN A 155 -1.64 -3.65 13.30
CA ASN A 155 -2.08 -4.42 14.47
C ASN A 155 -2.12 -5.93 14.22
N ASP A 156 -1.65 -6.37 13.04
CA ASP A 156 -1.76 -7.75 12.62
C ASP A 156 -0.78 -8.68 13.34
N THR A 157 -1.19 -9.95 13.48
CA THR A 157 -0.44 -10.98 14.20
C THR A 157 0.91 -11.29 13.53
N TYR A 158 0.92 -11.36 12.20
CA TYR A 158 2.10 -11.66 11.41
C TYR A 158 2.49 -10.43 10.59
N GLU A 159 3.76 -10.08 10.63
CA GLU A 159 4.32 -8.96 9.86
C GLU A 159 5.84 -9.16 9.79
N GLY A 160 6.42 -8.70 8.70
CA GLY A 160 7.85 -8.74 8.45
C GLY A 160 8.14 -8.42 6.98
N LEU A 161 9.41 -8.31 6.63
CA LEU A 161 9.82 -8.17 5.23
C LEU A 161 10.47 -9.45 4.73
N PRO A 162 10.32 -9.80 3.43
CA PRO A 162 10.99 -10.98 2.89
C PRO A 162 12.51 -10.81 2.98
N VAL A 163 13.19 -11.77 3.61
CA VAL A 163 14.65 -11.70 3.86
C VAL A 163 15.42 -11.43 2.56
N ASP A 164 15.05 -12.15 1.49
CA ASP A 164 15.70 -12.04 0.17
C ASP A 164 15.01 -11.04 -0.76
N GLY A 165 14.07 -10.25 -0.25
CA GLY A 165 13.24 -9.33 -1.06
C GLY A 165 12.07 -10.00 -1.78
N TYR A 166 11.16 -9.18 -2.30
CA TYR A 166 9.90 -9.66 -2.91
C TYR A 166 10.10 -10.43 -4.20
N THR A 167 11.06 -10.04 -5.05
CA THR A 167 11.33 -10.73 -6.33
C THR A 167 11.63 -12.21 -6.12
N ALA A 168 12.43 -12.55 -5.10
CA ALA A 168 12.79 -13.93 -4.78
C ALA A 168 11.57 -14.80 -4.42
N ILE A 169 10.51 -14.21 -3.85
CA ILE A 169 9.24 -14.92 -3.62
C ILE A 169 8.64 -15.37 -4.94
N PHE A 170 8.50 -14.43 -5.89
CA PHE A 170 7.85 -14.70 -7.16
C PHE A 170 8.66 -15.63 -8.04
N GLU A 171 9.99 -15.49 -8.06
CA GLU A 171 10.89 -16.44 -8.73
C GLU A 171 10.65 -17.87 -8.23
N ARG A 172 10.59 -18.08 -6.91
CA ARG A 172 10.34 -19.40 -6.31
C ARG A 172 8.89 -19.88 -6.50
N MET A 173 7.91 -18.98 -6.52
CA MET A 173 6.52 -19.34 -6.77
C MET A 173 6.30 -19.80 -8.21
N LEU A 174 7.02 -19.21 -9.17
CA LEU A 174 6.87 -19.46 -10.60
C LEU A 174 7.84 -20.52 -11.13
N ASP A 175 8.85 -20.91 -10.34
CA ASP A 175 9.78 -21.99 -10.66
C ASP A 175 9.12 -23.39 -10.52
N HIS A 176 8.32 -23.74 -11.52
CA HIS A 176 7.68 -25.04 -11.61
C HIS A 176 7.57 -25.49 -13.08
N GLU A 177 7.82 -26.77 -13.37
CA GLU A 177 7.84 -27.35 -14.72
C GLU A 177 6.54 -27.16 -15.54
N ARG A 178 5.45 -26.77 -14.87
CA ARG A 178 4.12 -26.56 -15.47
C ARG A 178 3.79 -25.07 -15.68
N ILE A 179 4.70 -24.18 -15.31
CA ILE A 179 4.50 -22.74 -15.40
C ILE A 179 5.47 -22.21 -16.46
N GLU A 180 4.91 -21.64 -17.51
CA GLU A 180 5.67 -20.82 -18.47
C GLU A 180 5.39 -19.35 -18.17
N VAL A 181 6.46 -18.55 -18.05
CA VAL A 181 6.35 -17.10 -17.83
C VAL A 181 6.84 -16.38 -19.07
N ARG A 182 6.00 -15.51 -19.63
CA ARG A 182 6.37 -14.61 -20.72
C ARG A 182 6.20 -13.15 -20.28
N THR A 183 7.26 -12.37 -20.39
CA THR A 183 7.28 -10.94 -20.02
C THR A 183 7.40 -10.06 -21.26
N GLY A 184 6.96 -8.79 -21.17
CA GLY A 184 7.02 -7.85 -22.30
C GLY A 184 5.97 -8.14 -23.37
N ILE A 185 4.86 -8.79 -23.01
CA ILE A 185 3.75 -9.15 -23.89
C ILE A 185 2.47 -8.58 -23.29
N ASP A 186 1.69 -7.83 -24.08
CA ASP A 186 0.33 -7.44 -23.71
C ASP A 186 -0.62 -8.61 -23.99
N TYR A 187 -1.46 -8.96 -23.00
CA TYR A 187 -2.50 -9.99 -23.14
C TYR A 187 -3.38 -9.77 -24.37
N PHE A 188 -3.73 -8.53 -24.69
CA PHE A 188 -4.62 -8.22 -25.83
C PHE A 188 -3.96 -8.51 -27.19
N GLU A 189 -2.63 -8.60 -27.28
CA GLU A 189 -1.90 -8.98 -28.50
C GLU A 189 -1.91 -10.49 -28.75
N ILE A 190 -2.08 -11.29 -27.69
CA ILE A 190 -2.00 -12.75 -27.75
C ILE A 190 -3.32 -13.46 -27.45
N ARG A 191 -4.36 -12.75 -27.00
CA ARG A 191 -5.64 -13.33 -26.58
C ARG A 191 -6.22 -14.30 -27.63
N GLU A 192 -6.17 -13.92 -28.91
CA GLU A 192 -6.68 -14.74 -30.02
C GLU A 192 -5.84 -16.00 -30.30
N GLN A 193 -4.63 -16.09 -29.72
CA GLN A 193 -3.75 -17.26 -29.84
C GLN A 193 -4.01 -18.29 -28.73
N ILE A 194 -4.76 -17.93 -27.69
CA ILE A 194 -5.12 -18.82 -26.59
C ILE A 194 -6.18 -19.81 -27.10
N PRO A 195 -5.98 -21.14 -26.99
CA PRO A 195 -6.95 -22.11 -27.47
C PRO A 195 -8.34 -21.90 -26.87
N ALA A 196 -9.36 -21.98 -27.72
CA ALA A 196 -10.75 -21.81 -27.30
C ALA A 196 -11.11 -22.79 -26.16
N GLY A 197 -11.81 -22.29 -25.14
CA GLY A 197 -12.18 -23.05 -23.95
C GLY A 197 -11.09 -23.13 -22.87
N THR A 198 -9.89 -22.57 -23.09
CA THR A 198 -8.88 -22.48 -22.03
C THR A 198 -9.33 -21.45 -20.98
N PRO A 199 -9.45 -21.82 -19.69
CA PRO A 199 -9.78 -20.87 -18.65
C PRO A 199 -8.71 -19.77 -18.52
N VAL A 200 -9.14 -18.52 -18.44
CA VAL A 200 -8.26 -17.35 -18.30
C VAL A 200 -8.50 -16.70 -16.94
N VAL A 201 -7.44 -16.52 -16.16
CA VAL A 201 -7.50 -15.64 -14.98
C VAL A 201 -6.97 -14.28 -15.38
N TYR A 202 -7.86 -13.29 -15.51
CA TYR A 202 -7.51 -11.93 -15.90
C TYR A 202 -7.41 -11.03 -14.67
N THR A 203 -6.24 -10.44 -14.45
CA THR A 203 -5.97 -9.54 -13.30
C THR A 203 -5.65 -8.10 -13.71
N GLY A 204 -5.74 -7.78 -15.01
CA GLY A 204 -5.59 -6.43 -15.54
C GLY A 204 -6.84 -5.55 -15.34
N PRO A 205 -6.84 -4.29 -15.81
CA PRO A 205 -7.98 -3.38 -15.67
C PRO A 205 -9.23 -3.94 -16.36
N ILE A 206 -10.33 -4.06 -15.60
CA ILE A 206 -11.60 -4.61 -16.09
C ILE A 206 -12.25 -3.73 -17.16
N ASP A 207 -12.13 -2.41 -17.03
CA ASP A 207 -12.63 -1.45 -18.01
C ASP A 207 -11.90 -1.58 -19.36
N ARG A 208 -10.57 -1.72 -19.34
CA ARG A 208 -9.77 -1.99 -20.55
C ARG A 208 -10.16 -3.30 -21.22
N TYR A 209 -10.44 -4.35 -20.44
CA TYR A 209 -10.85 -5.65 -20.98
C TYR A 209 -12.08 -5.53 -21.88
N PHE A 210 -13.05 -4.70 -21.48
CA PHE A 210 -14.28 -4.44 -22.23
C PHE A 210 -14.21 -3.21 -23.14
N GLY A 211 -13.00 -2.75 -23.48
CA GLY A 211 -12.80 -1.61 -24.39
C GLY A 211 -13.42 -0.31 -23.91
N TYR A 212 -13.48 -0.09 -22.59
CA TYR A 212 -14.03 1.10 -21.95
C TYR A 212 -15.52 1.39 -22.25
N ARG A 213 -16.29 0.39 -22.71
CA ARG A 213 -17.66 0.58 -23.20
C ARG A 213 -18.69 1.05 -22.16
N ALA A 214 -18.41 0.89 -20.86
CA ALA A 214 -19.25 1.40 -19.77
C ALA A 214 -18.67 2.67 -19.10
N GLY A 215 -17.63 3.27 -19.69
CA GLY A 215 -16.89 4.39 -19.14
C GLY A 215 -15.53 3.99 -18.54
N GLU A 216 -14.69 4.98 -18.24
CA GLU A 216 -13.37 4.76 -17.65
C GLU A 216 -13.46 4.78 -16.12
N LEU A 217 -12.91 3.75 -15.47
CA LEU A 217 -12.83 3.72 -14.01
C LEU A 217 -11.72 4.65 -13.55
N LYS A 218 -12.01 5.49 -12.56
CA LYS A 218 -11.03 6.48 -12.09
C LYS A 218 -10.05 5.87 -11.10
N TRP A 219 -8.77 6.15 -11.29
CA TRP A 219 -7.69 5.70 -10.42
C TRP A 219 -6.82 6.87 -9.96
N ARG A 220 -6.20 6.71 -8.79
CA ARG A 220 -5.03 7.48 -8.39
C ARG A 220 -3.79 6.76 -8.88
N THR A 221 -2.78 7.55 -9.21
CA THR A 221 -1.42 7.07 -9.43
C THR A 221 -0.45 7.79 -8.49
N ILE A 222 0.80 7.34 -8.52
CA ILE A 222 1.87 7.84 -7.69
C ILE A 222 3.09 8.08 -8.57
N ASP A 223 3.68 9.27 -8.46
CA ASP A 223 4.98 9.58 -9.02
C ASP A 223 6.04 9.51 -7.91
N PHE A 224 7.20 8.97 -8.26
CA PHE A 224 8.33 8.79 -7.36
C PHE A 224 9.52 9.63 -7.82
N GLU A 225 10.01 10.50 -6.96
CA GLU A 225 11.24 11.26 -7.18
C GLU A 225 12.34 10.67 -6.29
N GLU A 226 13.24 9.91 -6.91
CA GLU A 226 14.38 9.28 -6.23
C GLU A 226 15.56 10.25 -6.18
N GLU A 227 16.23 10.28 -5.03
CA GLU A 227 17.45 11.05 -4.82
C GLU A 227 18.49 10.22 -4.04
N VAL A 228 19.75 10.25 -4.50
CA VAL A 228 20.89 9.74 -3.74
C VAL A 228 21.56 10.91 -3.03
N LEU A 229 21.57 10.87 -1.71
CA LEU A 229 22.10 11.94 -0.87
C LEU A 229 23.49 11.58 -0.34
N ASP A 230 24.38 12.57 -0.25
CA ASP A 230 25.72 12.47 0.36
C ASP A 230 25.67 12.57 1.90
N VAL A 231 24.74 11.83 2.51
CA VAL A 231 24.60 11.63 3.95
C VAL A 231 24.26 10.17 4.23
N GLY A 232 24.78 9.61 5.33
CA GLY A 232 24.49 8.22 5.71
C GLY A 232 23.03 7.98 6.09
N ASP A 233 22.40 8.92 6.78
CA ASP A 233 21.04 8.77 7.28
C ASP A 233 20.33 10.12 7.13
N PHE A 234 19.24 10.15 6.36
CA PHE A 234 18.53 11.38 6.04
C PHE A 234 17.48 11.73 7.10
N GLN A 235 16.68 10.74 7.52
CA GLN A 235 15.52 10.99 8.39
C GLN A 235 15.43 10.03 9.59
N GLY A 236 16.31 9.04 9.72
CA GLY A 236 16.34 8.12 10.88
C GLY A 236 15.13 7.20 11.00
N THR A 237 14.31 7.09 9.95
CA THR A 237 13.12 6.24 9.89
C THR A 237 12.82 5.82 8.46
N SER A 238 12.16 4.68 8.28
CA SER A 238 11.82 4.16 6.95
C SER A 238 10.80 5.04 6.22
N VAL A 239 9.87 5.66 6.94
CA VAL A 239 8.81 6.50 6.37
C VAL A 239 8.57 7.72 7.26
N MET A 240 8.61 8.90 6.64
CA MET A 240 8.16 10.16 7.21
C MET A 240 7.03 10.71 6.34
N ASN A 241 5.82 10.78 6.89
CA ASN A 241 4.70 11.48 6.28
C ASN A 241 4.88 13.00 6.45
N TYR A 242 4.31 13.79 5.55
CA TYR A 242 4.29 15.24 5.64
C TYR A 242 2.83 15.71 5.61
N ALA A 243 2.31 16.16 6.74
CA ALA A 243 0.90 16.53 6.87
C ALA A 243 0.58 17.94 6.37
N ASP A 244 1.57 18.84 6.38
CA ASP A 244 1.39 20.23 5.94
C ASP A 244 0.99 20.32 4.45
N GLU A 245 -0.01 21.16 4.15
CA GLU A 245 -0.60 21.33 2.81
C GLU A 245 0.37 21.97 1.81
N ASP A 246 1.30 22.81 2.28
CA ASP A 246 2.29 23.52 1.46
C ASP A 246 3.48 22.63 1.02
N ILE A 247 3.62 21.44 1.62
CA ILE A 247 4.61 20.44 1.20
C ILE A 247 4.00 19.56 0.10
N PRO A 248 4.53 19.54 -1.14
CA PRO A 248 3.85 18.94 -2.29
C PRO A 248 3.79 17.40 -2.27
N TYR A 249 4.77 16.74 -1.67
CA TYR A 249 4.78 15.28 -1.54
C TYR A 249 4.02 14.81 -0.29
N THR A 250 3.52 13.58 -0.32
CA THR A 250 2.78 12.95 0.79
C THR A 250 3.74 12.41 1.86
N ARG A 251 4.84 11.78 1.43
CA ARG A 251 5.83 11.15 2.30
C ARG A 251 7.21 11.04 1.66
N ILE A 252 8.21 10.85 2.50
CA ILE A 252 9.57 10.46 2.13
C ILE A 252 9.86 9.06 2.65
N LEU A 253 10.37 8.22 1.76
CA LEU A 253 10.81 6.86 2.02
C LEU A 253 12.33 6.84 2.10
N GLU A 254 12.90 6.21 3.11
CA GLU A 254 14.36 6.00 3.20
C GLU A 254 14.65 4.50 3.36
N PHE A 255 15.19 3.89 2.30
CA PHE A 255 15.10 2.43 2.14
C PHE A 255 16.00 1.63 3.08
N ARG A 256 17.11 2.21 3.56
CA ARG A 256 18.05 1.54 4.47
C ARG A 256 17.39 1.09 5.77
N HIS A 257 16.33 1.78 6.18
CA HIS A 257 15.62 1.52 7.44
C HIS A 257 14.59 0.39 7.35
N PHE A 258 14.27 -0.12 6.16
CA PHE A 258 13.38 -1.28 6.02
C PHE A 258 14.10 -2.59 6.38
N ASN A 259 15.38 -2.72 6.03
CA ASN A 259 16.15 -3.95 6.26
C ASN A 259 17.39 -3.65 7.11
N PRO A 260 17.24 -3.16 8.36
CA PRO A 260 18.36 -2.71 9.19
C PRO A 260 19.35 -3.84 9.53
N GLU A 261 18.97 -5.11 9.34
CA GLU A 261 19.85 -6.26 9.46
C GLU A 261 20.90 -6.37 8.35
N ARG A 262 20.74 -5.63 7.24
CA ARG A 262 21.69 -5.61 6.13
C ARG A 262 22.85 -4.66 6.40
N ASN A 263 24.02 -5.00 5.87
CA ASN A 263 25.21 -4.15 5.94
C ASN A 263 25.16 -3.07 4.86
N TYR A 264 24.78 -1.86 5.25
CA TYR A 264 24.80 -0.67 4.39
C TYR A 264 26.09 0.14 4.58
N GLN A 265 26.48 0.85 3.53
CA GLN A 265 27.47 1.93 3.65
C GLN A 265 26.91 3.11 4.47
N THR A 266 27.79 3.98 4.98
CA THR A 266 27.45 5.05 5.94
C THR A 266 27.59 6.46 5.39
N GLU A 267 27.91 6.60 4.10
CA GLU A 267 28.32 7.86 3.46
C GLU A 267 27.19 8.45 2.63
N LYS A 268 26.29 7.61 2.13
CA LYS A 268 25.16 7.97 1.28
C LYS A 268 23.88 7.25 1.68
N THR A 269 22.74 7.77 1.24
CA THR A 269 21.44 7.11 1.38
C THR A 269 20.59 7.37 0.15
N VAL A 270 19.58 6.52 -0.06
CA VAL A 270 18.60 6.69 -1.14
C VAL A 270 17.27 7.02 -0.50
N ILE A 271 16.70 8.16 -0.91
CA ILE A 271 15.35 8.55 -0.54
C ILE A 271 14.45 8.59 -1.77
N THR A 272 13.15 8.45 -1.53
CA THR A 272 12.12 8.70 -2.53
C THR A 272 11.07 9.63 -1.96
N ARG A 273 10.78 10.74 -2.67
CA ARG A 273 9.60 11.58 -2.42
C ARG A 273 8.43 11.03 -3.22
N GLU A 274 7.29 10.92 -2.56
CA GLU A 274 6.06 10.39 -3.15
C GLU A 274 5.05 11.50 -3.45
N TYR A 275 4.56 11.56 -4.69
CA TYR A 275 3.54 12.51 -5.12
C TYR A 275 2.32 11.74 -5.63
N SER A 276 1.13 12.07 -5.14
CA SER A 276 -0.10 11.42 -5.61
C SER A 276 -0.87 12.32 -6.57
N ARG A 277 -1.39 11.73 -7.64
CA ARG A 277 -2.26 12.42 -8.60
C ARG A 277 -3.32 11.52 -9.22
N PHE A 278 -4.24 12.09 -9.99
CA PHE A 278 -5.12 11.31 -10.86
C PHE A 278 -4.31 10.57 -11.93
N ALA A 279 -4.66 9.31 -12.17
CA ALA A 279 -4.07 8.51 -13.24
C ALA A 279 -4.69 8.91 -14.58
N GLU A 280 -3.85 9.20 -15.58
CA GLU A 280 -4.22 9.18 -16.99
C GLU A 280 -4.16 7.75 -17.52
N ARG A 281 -4.67 7.52 -18.73
CA ARG A 281 -4.72 6.18 -19.34
C ARG A 281 -3.36 5.50 -19.52
N ARG A 282 -2.28 6.29 -19.62
CA ARG A 282 -0.90 5.79 -19.77
C ARG A 282 -0.21 5.52 -18.43
N ASP A 283 -0.81 5.96 -17.34
CA ASP A 283 -0.23 5.81 -16.01
C ASP A 283 -0.60 4.47 -15.40
N GLU A 284 0.23 4.02 -14.47
CA GLU A 284 -0.08 2.84 -13.68
C GLU A 284 -1.21 3.14 -12.69
N PRO A 285 -2.30 2.35 -12.67
CA PRO A 285 -3.38 2.49 -11.71
C PRO A 285 -3.01 1.92 -10.33
N TYR A 286 -2.92 2.79 -9.31
CA TYR A 286 -2.58 2.38 -7.94
C TYR A 286 -3.80 2.22 -7.03
N TYR A 287 -4.62 3.26 -6.85
CA TYR A 287 -5.75 3.24 -5.92
C TYR A 287 -7.07 3.54 -6.63
N PRO A 288 -8.12 2.72 -6.46
CA PRO A 288 -9.44 3.04 -6.99
C PRO A 288 -10.01 4.25 -6.24
N ILE A 289 -10.58 5.21 -6.97
CA ILE A 289 -11.16 6.42 -6.36
C ILE A 289 -12.54 6.11 -5.75
N ASN A 290 -13.31 5.23 -6.38
CA ASN A 290 -14.56 4.70 -5.83
C ASN A 290 -15.61 5.79 -5.51
N THR A 291 -15.71 6.80 -6.38
CA THR A 291 -16.81 7.78 -6.35
C THR A 291 -18.16 7.09 -6.60
N ALA A 292 -19.28 7.80 -6.37
CA ALA A 292 -20.61 7.26 -6.67
C ALA A 292 -20.74 6.84 -8.15
N GLN A 293 -20.18 7.64 -9.06
CA GLN A 293 -20.14 7.35 -10.50
C GLN A 293 -19.27 6.11 -10.80
N ASP A 294 -18.10 5.98 -10.17
CA ASP A 294 -17.22 4.81 -10.38
C ASP A 294 -17.92 3.51 -9.95
N LYS A 295 -18.73 3.54 -8.87
CA LYS A 295 -19.50 2.39 -8.41
C LYS A 295 -20.56 1.94 -9.41
N GLU A 296 -21.20 2.89 -10.09
CA GLU A 296 -22.17 2.60 -11.14
C GLU A 296 -21.47 1.99 -12.37
N THR A 297 -20.39 2.62 -12.83
CA THR A 297 -19.56 2.11 -13.94
C THR A 297 -19.02 0.70 -13.64
N TYR A 298 -18.50 0.47 -12.44
CA TYR A 298 -17.99 -0.85 -12.05
C TYR A 298 -19.11 -1.90 -11.98
N ARG A 299 -20.32 -1.53 -11.55
CA ARG A 299 -21.46 -2.46 -11.54
C ARG A 299 -21.79 -2.95 -12.96
N ALA A 300 -21.78 -2.06 -13.95
CA ALA A 300 -21.96 -2.43 -15.35
C ALA A 300 -20.85 -3.37 -15.83
N TYR A 301 -19.58 -3.11 -15.48
CA TYR A 301 -18.48 -4.03 -15.84
C TYR A 301 -18.57 -5.39 -15.16
N ARG A 302 -19.06 -5.44 -13.92
CA ARG A 302 -19.28 -6.71 -13.23
C ARG A 302 -20.34 -7.56 -13.93
N GLU A 303 -21.44 -6.97 -14.38
CA GLU A 303 -22.46 -7.68 -15.17
C GLU A 303 -21.91 -8.24 -16.48
N LEU A 304 -20.98 -7.52 -17.11
CA LEU A 304 -20.28 -7.99 -18.30
C LEU A 304 -19.29 -9.12 -18.00
N ALA A 305 -18.57 -9.02 -16.89
CA ALA A 305 -17.65 -10.05 -16.41
C ALA A 305 -18.39 -11.35 -16.05
N ASP A 306 -19.54 -11.25 -15.38
CA ASP A 306 -20.38 -12.39 -15.01
C ASP A 306 -20.92 -13.15 -16.24
N ALA A 307 -20.92 -12.52 -17.42
CA ALA A 307 -21.34 -13.13 -18.69
C ALA A 307 -20.20 -13.80 -19.48
N GLU A 308 -18.94 -13.68 -19.04
CA GLU A 308 -17.79 -14.34 -19.67
C GLU A 308 -17.63 -15.77 -19.14
N GLU A 309 -17.85 -16.78 -19.98
CA GLU A 309 -17.89 -18.19 -19.52
C GLU A 309 -16.52 -18.75 -19.10
N ASN A 310 -15.43 -18.30 -19.73
CA ASN A 310 -14.09 -18.86 -19.55
C ASN A 310 -13.10 -17.87 -18.94
N VAL A 311 -13.56 -16.74 -18.41
CA VAL A 311 -12.68 -15.70 -17.86
C VAL A 311 -13.05 -15.37 -16.42
N ILE A 312 -12.10 -15.57 -15.53
CA ILE A 312 -12.20 -15.29 -14.11
C ILE A 312 -11.47 -13.97 -13.83
N PHE A 313 -12.21 -12.97 -13.33
CA PHE A 313 -11.66 -11.66 -13.02
C PHE A 313 -11.16 -11.59 -11.58
N GLY A 314 -9.89 -11.25 -11.40
CA GLY A 314 -9.23 -11.26 -10.10
C GLY A 314 -8.38 -10.03 -9.83
N GLY A 315 -7.82 -9.98 -8.62
CA GLY A 315 -6.87 -8.94 -8.22
C GLY A 315 -7.47 -7.53 -8.09
N ARG A 316 -6.58 -6.57 -7.85
CA ARG A 316 -6.95 -5.16 -7.62
C ARG A 316 -7.61 -4.53 -8.85
N LEU A 317 -7.00 -4.70 -10.02
CA LEU A 317 -7.44 -4.05 -11.26
C LEU A 317 -8.67 -4.74 -11.86
N GLY A 318 -8.68 -6.08 -11.88
CA GLY A 318 -9.80 -6.85 -12.40
C GLY A 318 -11.07 -6.76 -11.55
N THR A 319 -10.94 -6.38 -10.27
CA THR A 319 -12.10 -6.23 -9.37
C THR A 319 -12.31 -4.82 -8.82
N TYR A 320 -11.60 -3.82 -9.35
CA TYR A 320 -11.66 -2.41 -8.92
C TYR A 320 -11.68 -2.22 -7.39
N ARG A 321 -10.79 -2.94 -6.69
CA ARG A 321 -10.72 -2.94 -5.23
C ARG A 321 -9.30 -2.72 -4.75
N TYR A 322 -9.13 -1.84 -3.77
CA TYR A 322 -7.89 -1.77 -3.04
C TYR A 322 -7.74 -3.06 -2.22
N LEU A 323 -6.62 -3.77 -2.44
CA LEU A 323 -6.31 -5.02 -1.78
C LEU A 323 -4.87 -4.93 -1.28
N ASP A 324 -4.68 -5.09 0.03
CA ASP A 324 -3.35 -5.34 0.57
C ASP A 324 -2.82 -6.69 0.07
N MET A 325 -1.50 -6.91 0.09
CA MET A 325 -0.89 -8.14 -0.44
C MET A 325 -1.53 -9.41 0.12
N HIS A 326 -1.76 -9.48 1.44
CA HIS A 326 -2.35 -10.65 2.06
C HIS A 326 -3.82 -10.87 1.66
N GLN A 327 -4.56 -9.80 1.36
CA GLN A 327 -5.94 -9.86 0.88
C GLN A 327 -5.97 -10.36 -0.56
N ALA A 328 -5.04 -9.89 -1.41
CA ALA A 328 -4.89 -10.39 -2.77
C ALA A 328 -4.55 -11.89 -2.79
N ILE A 329 -3.60 -12.33 -1.96
CA ILE A 329 -3.26 -13.75 -1.83
C ILE A 329 -4.44 -14.56 -1.30
N GLY A 330 -5.10 -14.09 -0.24
CA GLY A 330 -6.29 -14.76 0.30
C GLY A 330 -7.43 -14.88 -0.71
N ALA A 331 -7.66 -13.82 -1.51
CA ALA A 331 -8.64 -13.84 -2.59
C ALA A 331 -8.25 -14.82 -3.71
N ALA A 332 -6.97 -14.86 -4.11
CA ALA A 332 -6.48 -15.78 -5.11
C ALA A 332 -6.58 -17.24 -4.66
N LEU A 333 -6.21 -17.56 -3.41
CA LEU A 333 -6.35 -18.91 -2.85
C LEU A 333 -7.82 -19.36 -2.81
N LYS A 334 -8.73 -18.45 -2.42
CA LYS A 334 -10.17 -18.73 -2.42
C LYS A 334 -10.70 -18.94 -3.84
N CYS A 335 -10.31 -18.08 -4.78
CA CYS A 335 -10.68 -18.18 -6.19
C CYS A 335 -10.18 -19.50 -6.80
N PHE A 336 -8.96 -19.92 -6.46
CA PHE A 336 -8.43 -21.18 -6.92
C PHE A 336 -9.30 -22.38 -6.52
N GLU A 337 -9.66 -22.49 -5.24
CA GLU A 337 -10.50 -23.59 -4.75
C GLU A 337 -11.96 -23.50 -5.25
N GLY A 338 -12.49 -22.28 -5.38
CA GLY A 338 -13.90 -22.05 -5.71
C GLY A 338 -14.22 -22.06 -7.20
N GLU A 339 -13.29 -21.64 -8.06
CA GLU A 339 -13.55 -21.36 -9.48
C GLU A 339 -12.53 -22.06 -10.37
N VAL A 340 -11.23 -21.76 -10.21
CA VAL A 340 -10.19 -22.25 -11.13
C VAL A 340 -10.09 -23.78 -11.13
N LYS A 341 -10.05 -24.40 -9.95
CA LYS A 341 -9.97 -25.86 -9.82
C LYS A 341 -11.17 -26.56 -10.44
N GLN A 342 -12.35 -25.95 -10.37
CA GLN A 342 -13.55 -26.50 -10.99
C GLN A 342 -13.49 -26.37 -12.51
N ALA A 343 -13.01 -25.23 -13.03
CA ALA A 343 -12.88 -24.99 -14.46
C ALA A 343 -11.84 -25.90 -15.15
N VAL A 344 -10.83 -26.39 -14.43
CA VAL A 344 -9.74 -27.22 -14.99
C VAL A 344 -9.93 -28.72 -14.73
N CYS A 345 -10.85 -29.10 -13.84
CA CYS A 345 -11.14 -30.51 -13.53
C CYS A 345 -12.31 -31.11 -14.34
N VAL A 346 -12.88 -30.35 -15.28
CA VAL A 346 -13.83 -30.83 -16.31
C VAL A 346 -13.04 -31.15 -17.57
#